data_AF-A0AAU6Z822-F1
#
_entry.id   AF-A0AAU6Z822-F1
#
_cell.length_a   1.000
_cell.length_b   1.000
_cell.length_c   1.000
_cell.angle_alpha   90.00
_cell.angle_beta   90.00
_cell.angle_gamma   90.00
#
_symmetry.space_group_name_H-M   'P 1'
#
loop_
_entity.id
_entity.type
_entity.pdbx_description
1 polymer ?
#
loop_
_entity_poly.entity_id
_entity_poly.type
_entity_poly.pdbx_seq_one_letter_code
_entity_poly.pdbx_strand_id
1 'polypeptide(L)'
;MKPSNALKWTRIFLGLAGAGLAVYGLLGLPTQLGFPQLLGLLTWLASAILLHDGVIVPLSTLAGAGLTRLSFGLRPVSAAVLRGALMTGAVITLVAGVLLKAQSVARNTSALEENYAANLAWFWAVLAAAAAAVIYAVERRGKAAGDSRQNTLP
;
A
#
# COMPACT_ATOMS: atom_id res chain seq x y z
N MET A 1 -20.08 19.78 -7.85
CA MET A 1 -19.24 20.59 -6.92
C MET A 1 -18.09 21.22 -7.72
N LYS A 2 -17.98 22.56 -7.75
CA LYS A 2 -16.85 23.25 -8.41
C LYS A 2 -15.59 23.04 -7.55
N PRO A 3 -14.46 22.54 -8.09
CA PRO A 3 -13.23 22.42 -7.32
C PRO A 3 -12.81 23.80 -6.83
N SER A 4 -12.41 23.89 -5.56
CA SER A 4 -11.90 25.13 -4.97
C SER A 4 -10.73 25.65 -5.81
N ASN A 5 -10.62 26.96 -5.94
CA ASN A 5 -9.55 27.57 -6.74
C ASN A 5 -8.16 27.11 -6.24
N ALA A 6 -8.02 26.87 -4.92
CA ALA A 6 -6.82 26.30 -4.32
C ALA A 6 -6.43 24.94 -4.93
N LEU A 7 -7.37 23.99 -5.07
CA LEU A 7 -7.09 22.67 -5.65
C LEU A 7 -6.64 22.77 -7.12
N LYS A 8 -7.23 23.71 -7.88
CA LYS A 8 -6.82 23.96 -9.27
C LYS A 8 -5.37 24.46 -9.33
N TRP A 9 -5.04 25.46 -8.52
CA TRP A 9 -3.69 26.01 -8.44
C TRP A 9 -2.67 24.98 -7.98
N THR A 10 -2.99 24.14 -6.99
CA THR A 10 -2.11 23.05 -6.56
C THR A 10 -1.82 22.06 -7.68
N ARG A 11 -2.83 21.65 -8.45
CA ARG A 11 -2.65 20.73 -9.58
C ARG A 11 -1.80 21.34 -10.69
N ILE A 12 -2.06 22.60 -11.03
CA ILE A 12 -1.28 23.34 -12.04
C ILE A 12 0.17 23.45 -11.58
N PHE A 13 0.40 23.83 -10.32
CA PHE A 13 1.73 23.97 -9.75
C PHE A 13 2.48 22.62 -9.75
N LEU A 14 1.86 21.53 -9.30
CA LEU A 14 2.47 20.20 -9.35
C LEU A 14 2.79 19.77 -10.79
N GLY A 15 1.88 20.04 -11.73
CA GLY A 15 2.10 19.73 -13.14
C GLY A 15 3.29 20.50 -13.73
N LEU A 16 3.37 21.80 -13.46
CA LEU A 16 4.48 22.65 -13.92
C LEU A 16 5.80 22.28 -13.24
N ALA A 17 5.79 22.01 -11.92
CA ALA A 17 6.97 21.56 -11.19
C ALA A 17 7.48 20.22 -11.73
N GLY A 18 6.59 19.25 -11.94
CA GLY A 18 6.93 17.96 -12.53
C GLY A 18 7.49 18.09 -13.94
N ALA A 19 6.86 18.88 -14.80
CA ALA A 19 7.34 19.15 -16.15
C ALA A 19 8.71 19.85 -16.15
N GLY A 20 8.90 20.85 -15.27
CA GLY A 20 10.17 21.55 -15.11
C GLY A 20 11.30 20.62 -14.68
N LEU A 21 11.05 19.74 -13.70
CA LEU A 21 12.02 18.73 -13.28
C LEU A 21 12.35 17.72 -14.38
N ALA A 22 11.34 17.29 -15.16
CA ALA A 22 11.55 16.37 -16.28
C ALA A 22 12.41 17.00 -17.39
N VAL A 23 12.13 18.25 -17.76
CA VAL A 23 12.93 19.01 -18.74
C VAL A 23 14.34 19.21 -18.23
N TYR A 24 14.50 19.63 -16.97
CA TYR A 24 15.82 19.82 -16.36
C TYR A 24 16.64 18.52 -16.38
N GLY A 25 16.03 17.40 -16.00
CA GLY A 25 16.66 16.08 -16.07
C GLY A 25 17.09 15.74 -17.50
N LEU A 26 16.18 15.83 -18.47
CA LEU A 26 16.44 15.50 -19.88
C LEU A 26 17.57 16.34 -20.50
N LEU A 27 17.64 17.64 -20.17
CA LEU A 27 18.71 18.52 -20.63
C LEU A 27 20.06 18.22 -19.94
N GLY A 28 20.03 17.69 -18.72
CA GLY A 28 21.23 17.28 -17.98
C GLY A 28 21.80 15.92 -18.40
N LEU A 29 20.97 15.00 -18.91
CA LEU A 29 21.43 13.64 -19.25
C LEU A 29 22.62 13.61 -20.23
N PRO A 30 22.66 14.38 -21.34
CA PRO A 30 23.77 14.32 -22.29
C PRO A 30 25.08 14.90 -21.76
N THR A 31 25.01 15.80 -20.76
CA THR A 31 26.20 16.44 -20.17
C THR A 31 26.74 15.65 -18.98
N GLN A 32 25.90 14.83 -18.34
CA GLN A 32 26.25 14.07 -17.13
C GLN A 32 26.55 12.60 -17.41
N LEU A 33 26.05 12.03 -18.51
CA LEU A 33 26.16 10.60 -18.81
C LEU A 33 26.82 10.35 -20.17
N GLY A 34 27.73 9.39 -20.22
CA GLY A 34 28.24 8.86 -21.48
C GLY A 34 27.20 8.01 -22.22
N PHE A 35 27.48 7.71 -23.49
CA PHE A 35 26.59 6.92 -24.34
C PHE A 35 26.22 5.53 -23.75
N PRO A 36 27.15 4.74 -23.18
CA PRO A 36 26.81 3.47 -22.55
C PRO A 36 25.84 3.63 -21.36
N GLN A 37 26.00 4.68 -20.57
CA GLN A 37 25.13 4.96 -19.41
C GLN A 37 23.72 5.37 -19.85
N LEU A 38 23.59 6.10 -20.97
CA LEU A 38 22.29 6.40 -21.58
C LEU A 38 21.56 5.12 -22.00
N LEU A 39 22.26 4.17 -22.63
CA LEU A 39 21.67 2.87 -22.97
C LEU A 39 21.27 2.08 -21.72
N GLY A 40 22.08 2.12 -20.67
CA GLY A 40 21.76 1.53 -19.37
C GLY A 40 20.50 2.14 -18.75
N LEU A 41 20.38 3.46 -18.78
CA LEU A 41 19.19 4.19 -18.30
C LEU A 41 17.93 3.80 -19.10
N LEU A 42 18.03 3.75 -20.43
CA LEU A 42 16.91 3.34 -21.28
C LEU A 42 16.47 1.90 -20.98
N THR A 43 17.44 0.99 -20.82
CA THR A 43 17.17 -0.41 -20.47
C THR A 43 16.52 -0.53 -19.10
N TRP A 44 17.00 0.25 -18.12
CA TRP A 44 16.42 0.31 -16.78
C TRP A 44 14.99 0.84 -16.81
N LEU A 45 14.73 1.92 -17.56
CA LEU A 45 13.41 2.52 -17.70
C LEU A 45 12.43 1.53 -18.36
N ALA A 46 12.84 0.90 -19.47
CA ALA A 46 12.04 -0.11 -20.15
C ALA A 46 11.70 -1.28 -19.19
N SER A 47 12.69 -1.76 -18.44
CA SER A 47 12.49 -2.82 -17.46
C SER A 47 11.54 -2.39 -16.33
N ALA A 48 11.66 -1.16 -15.85
CA ALA A 48 10.78 -0.61 -14.81
C ALA A 48 9.33 -0.49 -15.29
N ILE A 49 9.11 -0.04 -16.53
CA ILE A 49 7.77 0.02 -17.15
C ILE A 49 7.17 -1.39 -17.27
N LEU A 50 7.93 -2.34 -17.82
CA LEU A 50 7.48 -3.72 -17.96
C LEU A 50 7.11 -4.35 -16.61
N LEU A 51 7.95 -4.15 -15.60
CA LEU A 51 7.67 -4.65 -14.24
C LEU A 51 6.44 -3.98 -13.64
N HIS A 52 6.31 -2.66 -13.80
CA HIS A 52 5.19 -1.91 -13.26
C HIS A 52 3.86 -2.32 -13.90
N ASP A 53 3.77 -2.25 -15.23
CA ASP A 53 2.52 -2.48 -15.95
C ASP A 53 2.22 -3.97 -16.12
N GLY A 54 3.24 -4.80 -16.26
CA GLY A 54 3.11 -6.24 -16.43
C GLY A 54 2.90 -7.01 -15.13
N VAL A 55 3.38 -6.49 -13.99
CA VAL A 55 3.33 -7.21 -12.71
C VAL A 55 2.61 -6.41 -11.63
N ILE A 56 3.05 -5.18 -11.35
CA ILE A 56 2.52 -4.39 -10.23
C ILE A 56 1.04 -4.03 -10.45
N VAL A 57 0.67 -3.58 -11.65
CA VAL A 57 -0.72 -3.21 -11.97
C VAL A 57 -1.68 -4.42 -11.89
N PRO A 58 -1.39 -5.58 -12.51
CA PRO A 58 -2.24 -6.76 -12.37
C PRO A 58 -2.36 -7.24 -10.92
N LEU A 59 -1.25 -7.34 -10.18
CA LEU A 59 -1.26 -7.79 -8.80
C LEU A 59 -2.04 -6.84 -7.89
N SER A 60 -1.87 -5.53 -8.03
CA SER A 60 -2.61 -4.54 -7.25
C SER A 60 -4.11 -4.56 -7.60
N THR A 61 -4.46 -4.79 -8.86
CA THR A 61 -5.84 -4.94 -9.31
C THR A 61 -6.49 -6.19 -8.71
N LEU A 62 -5.79 -7.32 -8.76
CA LEU A 62 -6.24 -8.58 -8.14
C LEU A 62 -6.38 -8.47 -6.63
N ALA A 63 -5.43 -7.83 -5.95
CA ALA A 63 -5.49 -7.57 -4.52
C ALA A 63 -6.69 -6.67 -4.17
N GLY A 64 -6.93 -5.62 -4.96
CA GLY A 64 -8.10 -4.75 -4.82
C GLY A 64 -9.42 -5.52 -4.99
N ALA A 65 -9.54 -6.32 -6.05
CA ALA A 65 -10.72 -7.13 -6.32
C ALA A 65 -10.96 -8.19 -5.22
N GLY A 66 -9.89 -8.84 -4.76
CA GLY A 66 -9.93 -9.78 -3.63
C GLY A 66 -10.42 -9.11 -2.36
N LEU A 67 -9.92 -7.90 -2.07
CA LEU A 67 -10.36 -7.13 -0.91
C LEU A 67 -11.83 -6.69 -1.01
N THR A 68 -12.29 -6.25 -2.19
CA THR A 68 -13.70 -5.94 -2.44
C THR A 68 -14.57 -7.18 -2.21
N ARG A 69 -14.12 -8.35 -2.65
CA ARG A 69 -14.83 -9.62 -2.42
C ARG A 69 -14.86 -10.01 -0.94
N LEU A 70 -13.75 -9.86 -0.22
CA LEU A 70 -13.65 -10.18 1.22
C LEU A 70 -14.45 -9.23 2.10
N SER A 71 -14.61 -7.98 1.65
CA SER A 71 -15.40 -6.97 2.37
C SER A 71 -16.87 -6.94 1.97
N PHE A 72 -17.29 -7.79 1.03
CA PHE A 72 -18.68 -7.85 0.57
C PHE A 72 -19.60 -8.25 1.73
N GLY A 73 -20.64 -7.45 1.97
CA GLY A 73 -21.60 -7.67 3.07
C GLY A 73 -21.15 -7.12 4.44
N LEU A 74 -19.93 -6.60 4.56
CA LEU A 74 -19.49 -5.89 5.76
C LEU A 74 -20.01 -4.46 5.78
N ARG A 75 -20.20 -3.89 6.98
CA ARG A 75 -20.48 -2.46 7.13
C ARG A 75 -19.28 -1.62 6.66
N PRO A 76 -19.48 -0.37 6.19
CA PRO A 76 -18.40 0.47 5.67
C PRO A 76 -17.22 0.64 6.64
N VAL A 77 -17.51 0.75 7.94
CA VAL A 77 -16.50 0.86 9.01
C VAL A 77 -15.69 -0.45 9.12
N SER A 78 -16.36 -1.60 9.13
CA SER A 78 -15.73 -2.92 9.17
C SER A 78 -14.83 -3.16 7.95
N ALA A 79 -15.30 -2.78 6.75
CA ALA A 79 -14.52 -2.85 5.52
C ALA A 79 -13.28 -1.94 5.57
N ALA A 80 -13.41 -0.74 6.14
CA ALA A 80 -12.28 0.18 6.32
C ALA A 80 -11.24 -0.38 7.31
N VAL A 81 -11.68 -1.01 8.40
CA VAL A 81 -10.78 -1.68 9.38
C VAL A 81 -10.03 -2.83 8.71
N LEU A 82 -10.71 -3.68 7.94
CA LEU A 82 -10.08 -4.78 7.20
C LEU A 82 -9.02 -4.26 6.22
N ARG A 83 -9.35 -3.23 5.44
CA ARG A 83 -8.43 -2.60 4.47
C ARG A 83 -7.22 -1.97 5.17
N GLY A 84 -7.46 -1.28 6.28
CA GLY A 84 -6.40 -0.67 7.10
C GLY A 84 -5.45 -1.72 7.67
N ALA A 85 -5.99 -2.80 8.27
CA ALA A 85 -5.20 -3.88 8.82
C ALA A 85 -4.34 -4.57 7.74
N LEU A 86 -4.91 -4.90 6.59
CA LEU A 86 -4.15 -5.51 5.49
C LEU A 86 -3.07 -4.57 4.94
N MET A 87 -3.35 -3.27 4.83
CA MET A 87 -2.36 -2.29 4.37
C MET A 87 -1.20 -2.17 5.36
N THR A 88 -1.48 -2.06 6.66
CA THR A 88 -0.46 -2.06 7.71
C THR A 88 0.35 -3.34 7.67
N GLY A 89 -0.32 -4.48 7.55
CA GLY A 89 0.31 -5.79 7.43
C GLY A 89 1.27 -5.89 6.25
N ALA A 90 0.84 -5.40 5.08
CA ALA A 90 1.66 -5.37 3.87
C ALA A 90 2.90 -4.48 4.03
N VAL A 91 2.76 -3.28 4.60
CA VAL A 91 3.89 -2.36 4.84
C VAL A 91 4.91 -2.98 5.80
N ILE A 92 4.46 -3.55 6.91
CA ILE A 92 5.36 -4.20 7.87
C ILE A 92 6.02 -5.44 7.26
N THR A 93 5.30 -6.20 6.44
CA THR A 93 5.88 -7.35 5.71
C THR A 93 6.96 -6.90 4.73
N LEU A 94 6.78 -5.77 4.04
CA LEU A 94 7.77 -5.24 3.10
C LEU A 94 9.07 -4.85 3.84
N VAL A 95 8.95 -4.17 4.97
CA VAL A 95 10.10 -3.79 5.82
C VAL A 95 10.78 -5.03 6.39
N ALA A 96 10.01 -5.95 6.98
CA ALA A 96 10.52 -7.20 7.53
C ALA A 96 11.16 -8.09 6.46
N GLY A 97 10.65 -8.08 5.23
CA GLY A 97 11.20 -8.83 4.11
C GLY A 97 12.63 -8.40 3.74
N VAL A 98 12.93 -7.10 3.83
CA VAL A 98 14.30 -6.59 3.64
C VAL A 98 15.22 -7.10 4.74
N LEU A 99 14.78 -7.07 6.00
CA LEU A 99 15.53 -7.58 7.15
C LEU A 99 15.76 -9.09 7.07
N LEU A 100 14.75 -9.85 6.66
CA LEU A 100 14.85 -11.30 6.45
C LEU A 100 15.86 -11.64 5.35
N LYS A 101 15.85 -10.88 4.24
CA LYS A 101 16.85 -11.04 3.18
C LYS A 101 18.26 -10.67 3.67
N ALA A 102 18.39 -9.66 4.51
CA ALA A 102 19.68 -9.33 5.13
C ALA A 102 20.16 -10.47 6.05
N GLN A 103 19.25 -11.05 6.85
CA GLN A 103 19.54 -12.18 7.76
C GLN A 103 19.99 -13.44 7.02
N SER A 104 19.45 -13.70 5.83
CA SER A 104 19.82 -14.87 5.03
C SER A 104 21.22 -14.77 4.43
N VAL A 105 21.74 -13.55 4.23
CA VAL A 105 23.07 -13.30 3.68
C VAL A 105 24.13 -13.21 4.78
N ALA A 106 23.82 -12.59 5.92
CA ALA A 106 24.74 -12.48 7.06
C ALA A 106 24.01 -12.56 8.40
N ARG A 107 24.40 -13.53 9.25
CA ARG A 107 23.93 -13.62 10.64
C ARG A 107 24.84 -12.81 11.55
N ASN A 108 24.56 -11.52 11.70
CA ASN A 108 25.24 -10.66 12.67
C ASN A 108 24.59 -10.78 14.06
N THR A 109 25.32 -11.29 15.04
CA THR A 109 24.84 -11.50 16.41
C THR A 109 24.52 -10.21 17.19
N SER A 110 25.04 -9.05 16.78
CA SER A 110 24.79 -7.77 17.47
C SER A 110 23.69 -6.89 16.85
N ALA A 111 23.21 -7.22 15.65
CA ALA A 111 22.22 -6.41 14.91
C ALA A 111 21.01 -7.21 14.41
N LEU A 112 21.13 -8.54 14.26
CA LEU A 112 20.10 -9.46 13.76
C LEU A 112 19.93 -10.66 14.71
N GLU A 113 19.87 -10.36 16.01
CA GLU A 113 19.79 -11.36 17.08
C GLU A 113 18.42 -12.07 17.12
N GLU A 114 17.37 -11.37 16.69
CA GLU A 114 15.98 -11.84 16.78
C GLU A 114 15.50 -12.61 15.54
N ASN A 115 14.55 -13.52 15.77
CA ASN A 115 13.90 -14.26 14.71
C ASN A 115 12.80 -13.40 14.06
N TYR A 116 13.18 -12.60 13.05
CA TYR A 116 12.23 -11.72 12.34
C TYR A 116 11.06 -12.45 11.70
N ALA A 117 11.23 -13.73 11.32
CA ALA A 117 10.13 -14.52 10.76
C ALA A 117 9.09 -14.84 11.84
N ALA A 118 9.53 -15.23 13.03
CA ALA A 118 8.65 -15.44 14.18
C ALA A 118 7.97 -14.15 14.62
N ASN A 119 8.70 -13.02 14.65
CA ASN A 119 8.14 -11.73 15.04
C ASN A 119 7.13 -11.22 14.01
N LEU A 120 7.39 -11.42 12.72
CA LEU A 120 6.43 -11.10 11.66
C LEU A 120 5.17 -11.97 11.77
N ALA A 121 5.31 -13.27 12.06
CA ALA A 121 4.17 -14.15 12.28
C ALA A 121 3.33 -13.73 13.48
N TRP A 122 3.98 -13.39 14.60
CA TRP A 122 3.31 -12.86 15.79
C TRP A 122 2.59 -11.54 15.52
N PHE A 123 3.24 -10.64 14.81
CA PHE A 123 2.65 -9.37 14.40
C PHE A 123 1.37 -9.60 13.58
N TRP A 124 1.40 -10.51 12.59
CA TRP A 124 0.21 -10.87 11.82
C TRP A 124 -0.90 -11.48 12.68
N ALA A 125 -0.55 -12.36 13.62
CA ALA A 125 -1.51 -12.97 14.53
C ALA A 125 -2.21 -11.91 15.41
N VAL A 126 -1.45 -10.99 16.00
CA VAL A 126 -1.98 -9.90 16.83
C VAL A 126 -2.83 -8.94 16.00
N LEU A 127 -2.34 -8.55 14.82
CA LEU A 127 -3.06 -7.64 13.93
C LEU A 127 -4.38 -8.23 13.45
N ALA A 128 -4.39 -9.51 13.05
CA ALA A 128 -5.58 -10.22 12.63
C ALA A 128 -6.59 -10.35 13.78
N ALA A 129 -6.13 -10.71 14.99
CA ALA A 129 -6.98 -10.79 16.17
C ALA A 129 -7.60 -9.44 16.53
N ALA A 130 -6.81 -8.36 16.52
CA ALA A 130 -7.29 -7.02 16.80
C ALA A 130 -8.32 -6.55 15.76
N ALA A 131 -8.04 -6.75 14.48
CA ALA A 131 -8.97 -6.41 13.40
C ALA A 131 -10.28 -7.20 13.51
N ALA A 132 -10.20 -8.51 13.75
CA ALA A 132 -11.37 -9.37 13.92
C ALA A 132 -12.22 -8.95 15.13
N ALA A 133 -11.60 -8.60 16.26
CA ALA A 133 -12.31 -8.13 17.45
C ALA A 133 -13.08 -6.83 17.19
N VAL A 134 -12.45 -5.86 16.50
CA VAL A 134 -13.10 -4.59 16.14
C VAL A 134 -14.26 -4.82 15.17
N ILE A 135 -14.04 -5.61 14.11
CA ILE A 135 -15.09 -5.94 13.14
C ILE A 135 -16.27 -6.62 13.85
N TYR A 136 -16.01 -7.62 14.68
CA TYR A 136 -17.04 -8.32 15.45
C TYR A 136 -17.85 -7.36 16.33
N ALA A 137 -17.18 -6.46 17.06
CA ALA A 137 -17.85 -5.47 17.90
C ALA A 137 -18.73 -4.50 17.09
N VAL A 138 -18.26 -4.03 15.93
CA VAL A 138 -19.00 -3.11 15.05
C VAL A 138 -20.22 -3.80 14.43
N GLU A 139 -20.08 -5.04 13.97
CA GLU A 139 -21.18 -5.79 13.37
C GLU A 139 -22.25 -6.14 14.42
N ARG A 140 -21.84 -6.54 15.64
CA ARG A 140 -22.79 -6.89 16.71
C ARG A 140 -23.61 -5.68 17.16
N ARG A 141 -22.97 -4.51 17.30
CA ARG A 141 -23.67 -3.24 17.63
C ARG A 141 -24.65 -2.82 16.54
N GLY A 142 -24.32 -3.07 15.27
CA GLY A 142 -25.21 -2.78 14.13
C GLY A 142 -26.48 -3.62 14.14
N LYS A 143 -26.35 -4.93 14.42
CA LYS A 143 -27.49 -5.84 14.52
C LYS A 143 -28.44 -5.47 15.66
N ALA A 144 -27.90 -5.21 16.86
CA ALA A 144 -28.71 -4.82 18.01
C ALA A 144 -29.53 -3.53 17.77
N ALA A 145 -28.95 -2.55 17.09
CA ALA A 145 -29.65 -1.30 16.76
C ALA A 145 -30.73 -1.47 15.67
N GLY A 146 -30.59 -2.46 14.78
CA GLY A 146 -31.61 -2.79 13.77
C GLY A 146 -32.82 -3.48 14.37
N ASP A 147 -32.58 -4.42 15.28
CA ASP A 147 -33.63 -5.22 15.96
C ASP A 147 -34.55 -4.34 16.83
N SER A 148 -33.97 -3.38 17.56
CA SER A 148 -34.75 -2.40 18.35
C SER A 148 -35.67 -1.51 17.51
N ARG A 149 -35.32 -1.19 16.25
CA ARG A 149 -36.16 -0.36 15.38
C ARG A 149 -37.36 -1.12 14.81
N GLN A 150 -37.22 -2.41 14.58
CA GLN A 150 -38.28 -3.23 13.98
C GLN A 150 -39.42 -3.49 14.99
N ASN A 151 -39.10 -3.62 16.28
CA ASN A 151 -40.08 -3.74 17.37
C ASN A 151 -40.89 -2.45 17.68
N THR A 152 -40.54 -1.31 17.07
CA THR A 152 -41.22 -0.02 17.32
C THR A 152 -42.13 0.44 16.19
N LEU A 153 -42.30 -0.35 15.12
CA LEU A 153 -43.23 -0.05 14.03
C LEU A 153 -44.55 -0.82 14.26
N PRO A 154 -45.70 -0.13 14.41
CA PRO A 154 -47.01 -0.73 14.64
C PRO A 154 -47.61 -1.39 13.40
#